data_AF-A0A7W5GZ70-F1
#
_entry.id   AF-A0A7W5GZ70-F1
#
_cell.length_a   1.000
_cell.length_b   1.000
_cell.length_c   1.000
_cell.angle_alpha   90.00
_cell.angle_beta   90.00
_cell.angle_gamma   90.00
#
_symmetry.space_group_name_H-M   'P 1'
#
loop_
_entity.id
_entity.type
_entity.pdbx_description
1 polymer ?
#
loop_
_entity_poly.entity_id
_entity_poly.type
_entity_poly.pdbx_seq_one_letter_code
_entity_poly.pdbx_strand_id
1 'polypeptide(L)'
;MNRKVVFRCSLISLLLAAPAPLLIALFVHLTGGELSRELFASLQVGGLAVVYFAAAAAVFLMLLVATLAVNALTPQLVNLAEVEDDDREIGEVKWFNVNKGYGFITRDDGEDVFVHFRAIRGRGHRTLAEGQKVRYHVIQNERGLQADDVTVIT
;
A
#
# COMPACT_ATOMS: atom_id res chain seq x y z
N MET A 1 9.08 -8.92 12.03
CA MET A 1 9.26 -9.02 10.56
C MET A 1 9.20 -10.50 10.17
N ASN A 2 8.35 -10.89 9.22
CA ASN A 2 8.14 -12.30 8.85
C ASN A 2 9.45 -12.89 8.28
N ARG A 3 10.00 -13.91 8.95
CA ARG A 3 11.30 -14.53 8.60
C ARG A 3 11.34 -15.02 7.14
N LYS A 4 10.18 -15.38 6.57
CA LYS A 4 10.03 -15.76 5.15
C LYS A 4 10.21 -14.57 4.20
N VAL A 5 9.76 -13.38 4.58
CA VAL A 5 9.86 -12.15 3.76
C VAL A 5 11.31 -11.69 3.69
N VAL A 6 12.00 -11.64 4.84
CA VAL A 6 13.43 -11.26 4.90
C VAL A 6 14.29 -12.20 4.04
N PHE A 7 13.99 -13.50 4.08
CA PHE A 7 14.70 -14.49 3.27
C PHE A 7 14.48 -14.29 1.77
N ARG A 8 13.23 -14.02 1.34
CA ARG A 8 12.90 -13.76 -0.07
C ARG A 8 13.55 -12.47 -0.57
N CYS A 9 13.53 -11.39 0.21
CA CYS A 9 14.16 -10.13 -0.16
C CYS A 9 15.68 -10.28 -0.28
N SER A 10 16.33 -10.94 0.68
CA SER A 10 17.77 -11.20 0.63
C SER A 10 18.16 -12.00 -0.61
N LEU A 11 17.40 -13.04 -0.96
CA LEU A 11 17.66 -13.85 -2.14
C LEU A 11 17.53 -13.05 -3.45
N ILE A 12 16.50 -12.21 -3.56
CA ILE A 12 16.26 -11.36 -4.74
C ILE A 12 17.36 -10.29 -4.86
N SER A 13 17.70 -9.61 -3.76
CA SER A 13 18.77 -8.60 -3.75
C SER A 13 20.14 -9.21 -4.09
N LEU A 14 20.42 -10.42 -3.61
CA LEU A 14 21.68 -11.12 -3.92
C LEU A 14 21.76 -11.49 -5.41
N LEU A 15 20.65 -11.98 -5.97
CA LEU A 15 20.57 -12.38 -7.37
C LEU A 15 20.68 -11.17 -8.32
N LEU A 16 20.10 -10.02 -7.96
CA LEU A 16 20.25 -8.77 -8.72
C LEU A 16 21.63 -8.11 -8.56
N ALA A 17 22.27 -8.25 -7.39
CA ALA A 17 23.59 -7.66 -7.14
C ALA A 17 24.71 -8.37 -7.89
N ALA A 18 24.56 -9.65 -8.21
CA ALA A 18 25.59 -10.44 -8.90
C ALA A 18 26.03 -9.85 -10.26
N PRO A 19 25.14 -9.48 -11.20
CA PRO A 19 25.56 -8.89 -12.48
C PRO A 19 25.97 -7.41 -12.38
N ALA A 20 25.61 -6.70 -11.30
CA ALA A 20 25.73 -5.24 -11.22
C ALA A 20 27.17 -4.70 -11.42
N PRO A 21 28.23 -5.27 -10.83
CA PRO A 21 29.60 -4.79 -11.04
C PRO A 21 30.06 -4.90 -12.50
N LEU A 22 29.60 -5.92 -13.24
CA LEU A 22 29.93 -6.08 -14.66
C LEU A 22 29.25 -5.00 -15.51
N LEU A 23 27.99 -4.70 -15.21
CA LEU A 23 27.25 -3.64 -15.90
C LEU A 23 27.84 -2.26 -15.60
N ILE A 24 28.24 -2.01 -14.35
CA ILE A 24 28.91 -0.77 -13.95
C ILE A 24 30.26 -0.64 -14.67
N ALA A 25 31.08 -1.69 -14.68
CA ALA A 25 32.36 -1.68 -15.37
C ALA A 25 32.22 -1.45 -16.89
N LEU A 26 31.23 -2.09 -17.52
CA LEU A 26 30.91 -1.89 -18.94
C LEU A 26 30.48 -0.45 -19.23
N PHE A 27 29.60 0.11 -18.41
CA PHE A 27 29.11 1.48 -18.56
C PHE A 27 30.24 2.51 -18.38
N VAL A 28 31.10 2.31 -17.38
CA VAL A 28 32.26 3.19 -17.14
C VAL A 28 33.27 3.11 -18.29
N HIS A 29 33.48 1.93 -18.87
CA HIS A 29 34.34 1.76 -20.03
C HIS A 29 33.81 2.50 -21.26
N LEU A 30 32.50 2.46 -21.50
CA LEU A 30 31.85 3.15 -22.63
C LEU A 30 31.83 4.67 -22.48
N THR A 31 31.78 5.19 -21.26
CA THR A 31 31.65 6.63 -20.98
C THR A 31 32.99 7.36 -20.83
N GLY A 32 34.10 6.64 -20.61
CA GLY A 32 35.47 7.18 -20.74
C GLY A 32 35.84 8.34 -19.80
N GLY A 33 35.17 8.50 -18.65
CA GLY A 33 35.36 9.62 -17.71
C GLY A 33 36.34 9.37 -16.55
N GLU A 34 36.43 10.31 -15.61
CA GLU A 34 37.25 10.22 -14.38
C GLU A 34 37.02 8.92 -13.59
N LEU A 35 35.78 8.43 -13.58
CA LEU A 35 35.37 7.19 -12.93
C LEU A 35 36.08 5.94 -13.50
N SER A 36 36.46 5.97 -14.78
CA SER A 36 37.24 4.90 -15.42
C SER A 36 38.68 4.87 -14.88
N ARG A 37 39.27 6.04 -14.63
CA ARG A 37 40.63 6.16 -14.10
C ARG A 37 40.69 5.69 -12.66
N GLU A 38 39.69 6.04 -11.84
CA GLU A 38 39.58 5.58 -10.45
C GLU A 38 39.35 4.07 -10.34
N LEU A 39 38.54 3.49 -11.24
CA LEU A 39 38.32 2.04 -11.31
C LEU A 39 39.60 1.29 -11.68
N PHE A 40 40.34 1.77 -12.68
CA PHE A 40 41.63 1.20 -13.07
C PHE A 40 42.69 1.32 -11.96
N ALA A 41 42.75 2.46 -11.28
CA ALA A 41 43.64 2.64 -10.13
C ALA A 41 43.30 1.66 -8.99
N SER A 42 42.01 1.47 -8.71
CA SER A 42 41.54 0.51 -7.68
C SER A 42 41.83 -0.94 -8.07
N LEU A 43 41.70 -1.29 -9.35
CA LEU A 43 42.05 -2.61 -9.89
C LEU A 43 43.53 -2.93 -9.74
N GLN A 44 44.41 -1.95 -9.91
CA GLN A 44 45.86 -2.12 -9.80
C GLN A 44 46.34 -2.32 -8.35
N VAL A 45 45.59 -1.78 -7.37
CA VAL A 45 45.90 -1.90 -5.93
C VAL A 45 45.28 -3.16 -5.31
N GLY A 46 44.00 -3.46 -5.60
CA GLY A 46 43.26 -4.54 -4.95
C GLY A 46 43.08 -5.82 -5.77
N GLY A 47 43.30 -5.77 -7.09
CA GLY A 47 43.00 -6.86 -8.00
C GLY A 47 41.50 -7.01 -8.31
N LEU A 48 41.20 -7.65 -9.44
CA LEU A 48 39.84 -7.73 -10.02
C LEU A 48 38.81 -8.38 -9.09
N ALA A 49 39.19 -9.46 -8.39
CA ALA A 49 38.28 -10.16 -7.49
C ALA A 49 37.84 -9.29 -6.30
N VAL A 50 38.77 -8.56 -5.67
CA VAL A 50 38.47 -7.73 -4.49
C VAL A 50 37.55 -6.57 -4.87
N VAL A 51 37.84 -5.87 -5.98
CA VAL A 51 37.01 -4.77 -6.49
C VAL A 51 35.60 -5.26 -6.82
N TYR A 52 35.48 -6.44 -7.45
CA TYR A 52 34.20 -7.04 -7.77
C TYR A 52 33.37 -7.37 -6.53
N PHE A 53 33.95 -8.07 -5.55
CA PHE A 53 33.23 -8.43 -4.32
C PHE A 53 32.83 -7.20 -3.50
N ALA A 54 33.70 -6.18 -3.43
CA ALA A 54 33.39 -4.93 -2.74
C ALA A 54 32.22 -4.19 -3.39
N ALA A 55 32.23 -4.05 -4.72
CA ALA A 55 31.13 -3.43 -5.46
C ALA A 55 29.83 -4.22 -5.33
N ALA A 56 29.89 -5.55 -5.46
CA ALA A 56 28.73 -6.43 -5.30
C ALA A 56 28.13 -6.32 -3.88
N ALA A 57 28.96 -6.29 -2.84
CA ALA A 57 28.51 -6.13 -1.46
C ALA A 57 27.86 -4.77 -1.21
N ALA A 58 28.43 -3.69 -1.76
CA ALA A 58 27.86 -2.34 -1.65
C ALA A 58 26.48 -2.25 -2.31
N VAL A 59 26.35 -2.76 -3.55
CA VAL A 59 25.06 -2.81 -4.26
C VAL A 59 24.06 -3.69 -3.52
N PHE A 60 24.49 -4.86 -3.02
CA PHE A 60 23.64 -5.75 -2.24
C PHE A 60 23.09 -5.07 -0.99
N LEU A 61 23.94 -4.40 -0.20
CA LEU A 61 23.51 -3.69 1.01
C LEU A 61 22.56 -2.55 0.69
N MET A 62 22.84 -1.77 -0.36
CA MET A 62 21.97 -0.69 -0.81
C MET A 62 20.58 -1.22 -1.21
N LEU A 63 20.53 -2.27 -2.04
CA LEU A 63 19.29 -2.91 -2.46
C LEU A 63 18.56 -3.55 -1.30
N LEU A 64 19.27 -4.17 -0.36
CA LEU A 64 18.68 -4.79 0.83
C LEU A 64 18.01 -3.74 1.71
N VAL A 65 18.69 -2.63 1.99
CA VAL A 65 18.14 -1.51 2.79
C VAL A 65 16.93 -0.91 2.08
N ALA A 66 17.02 -0.64 0.76
CA ALA A 66 15.90 -0.12 -0.01
C ALA A 66 14.69 -1.06 0.04
N THR A 67 14.91 -2.37 -0.16
CA THR A 67 13.84 -3.38 -0.14
C THR A 67 13.21 -3.52 1.25
N LEU A 68 14.03 -3.48 2.31
CA LEU A 68 13.55 -3.52 3.69
C LEU A 68 12.78 -2.25 4.06
N ALA A 69 13.24 -1.08 3.63
CA ALA A 69 12.57 0.20 3.83
C ALA A 69 11.21 0.21 3.12
N VAL A 70 11.15 -0.21 1.84
CA VAL A 70 9.87 -0.35 1.13
C VAL A 70 8.95 -1.28 1.90
N ASN A 71 9.38 -2.50 2.23
CA ASN A 71 8.53 -3.44 2.99
C ASN A 71 8.08 -2.90 4.38
N ALA A 72 8.87 -2.03 5.01
CA ALA A 72 8.51 -1.40 6.28
C ALA A 72 7.52 -0.23 6.11
N LEU A 73 7.64 0.55 5.03
CA LEU A 73 6.81 1.74 4.76
C LEU A 73 5.56 1.47 3.91
N THR A 74 5.53 0.43 3.07
CA THR A 74 4.34 0.06 2.27
C THR A 74 3.06 -0.07 3.10
N PRO A 75 3.02 -0.73 4.28
CA PRO A 75 1.77 -0.84 5.03
C PRO A 75 1.26 0.52 5.53
N GLN A 76 2.13 1.50 5.78
CA GLN A 76 1.69 2.84 6.18
C GLN A 76 1.18 3.67 5.00
N LEU A 77 1.83 3.57 3.83
CA LEU A 77 1.39 4.28 2.62
C LEU A 77 0.02 3.80 2.11
N VAL A 78 -0.28 2.50 2.23
CA VAL A 78 -1.60 1.94 1.87
C VAL A 78 -2.70 2.48 2.78
N ASN A 79 -2.45 2.58 4.09
CA ASN A 79 -3.44 3.14 5.03
C ASN A 79 -3.65 4.64 4.84
N LEU A 80 -2.65 5.38 4.37
CA LEU A 80 -2.79 6.81 4.09
C LEU A 80 -3.53 7.05 2.77
N ALA A 81 -3.27 6.23 1.75
CA ALA A 81 -3.97 6.31 0.47
C ALA A 81 -5.47 5.92 0.58
N GLU A 82 -5.85 5.05 1.53
CA GLU A 82 -7.26 4.74 1.82
C GLU A 82 -8.04 5.90 2.49
N VAL A 83 -7.34 6.92 3.00
CA VAL A 83 -7.98 8.05 3.73
C VAL A 83 -8.31 9.23 2.82
N GLU A 84 -7.74 9.30 1.61
CA GLU A 84 -7.86 10.49 0.73
C GLU A 84 -8.99 10.39 -0.33
N ASP A 85 -9.66 9.25 -0.47
CA ASP A 85 -10.80 9.06 -1.40
C ASP A 85 -12.07 8.63 -0.64
N ASP A 86 -12.43 9.41 0.39
CA ASP A 86 -13.67 9.18 1.14
C ASP A 86 -14.88 9.78 0.39
N ASP A 87 -15.25 9.15 -0.73
CA ASP A 87 -16.49 9.42 -1.51
C ASP A 87 -17.78 9.09 -0.72
N ARG A 88 -17.73 8.98 0.61
CA ARG A 88 -18.91 8.69 1.43
C ARG A 88 -19.70 9.96 1.71
N GLU A 89 -20.99 9.84 1.48
CA GLU A 89 -21.97 10.84 1.79
C GLU A 89 -22.41 10.75 3.26
N ILE A 90 -23.01 11.83 3.73
CA ILE A 90 -23.61 11.90 5.06
C ILE A 90 -25.14 11.92 4.90
N GLY A 91 -25.82 11.21 5.78
CA GLY A 91 -27.28 11.21 5.84
C GLY A 91 -27.78 10.87 7.23
N GLU A 92 -29.10 10.90 7.39
CA GLU A 92 -29.79 10.65 8.64
C GLU A 92 -30.65 9.38 8.54
N VAL A 93 -30.57 8.52 9.54
CA VAL A 93 -31.34 7.28 9.56
C VAL A 93 -32.81 7.59 9.76
N LYS A 94 -33.61 7.37 8.72
CA LYS A 94 -35.07 7.57 8.74
C LYS A 94 -35.75 6.54 9.60
N TRP A 95 -35.37 5.28 9.46
CA TRP A 95 -35.79 4.18 10.32
C TRP A 95 -34.94 2.94 10.04
N PHE A 96 -34.81 2.07 11.04
CA PHE A 96 -34.14 0.78 10.89
C PHE A 96 -34.85 -0.31 11.69
N ASN A 97 -35.18 -1.42 11.04
CA ASN A 97 -35.79 -2.56 11.70
C ASN A 97 -34.71 -3.56 12.12
N VAL A 98 -34.38 -3.58 13.42
CA VAL A 98 -33.35 -4.46 13.97
C VAL A 98 -33.67 -5.94 13.76
N ASN A 99 -34.94 -6.34 13.86
CA ASN A 99 -35.35 -7.74 13.71
C ASN A 99 -35.21 -8.22 12.26
N LYS A 100 -35.50 -7.35 11.29
CA LYS A 100 -35.40 -7.68 9.87
C LYS A 100 -34.03 -7.37 9.26
N GLY A 101 -33.22 -6.52 9.91
CA GLY A 101 -31.87 -6.17 9.49
C GLY A 101 -31.80 -5.19 8.32
N TYR A 102 -32.82 -4.36 8.10
CA TYR A 102 -32.81 -3.35 7.04
C TYR A 102 -33.53 -2.06 7.44
N GLY A 103 -33.25 -0.98 6.74
CA GLY A 103 -33.81 0.34 6.97
C GLY A 103 -33.58 1.30 5.79
N PHE A 104 -33.81 2.58 6.05
CA PHE A 104 -33.55 3.65 5.09
C PHE A 104 -32.82 4.82 5.75
N ILE A 105 -31.96 5.47 4.97
CA ILE A 105 -31.23 6.68 5.32
C ILE A 105 -31.72 7.77 4.38
N THR A 106 -32.07 8.92 4.92
CA THR A 106 -32.44 10.10 4.14
C THR A 106 -31.19 10.95 3.91
N ARG A 107 -30.92 11.26 2.65
CA ARG A 107 -29.86 12.17 2.19
C ARG A 107 -30.27 13.62 2.43
N ASP A 108 -29.29 14.53 2.37
CA ASP A 108 -29.53 15.97 2.46
C ASP A 108 -30.38 16.53 1.29
N ASP A 109 -30.41 15.83 0.15
CA ASP A 109 -31.26 16.15 -1.02
C ASP A 109 -32.73 15.66 -0.87
N GLY A 110 -33.02 14.88 0.17
CA GLY A 110 -34.33 14.30 0.45
C GLY A 110 -34.59 12.93 -0.18
N GLU A 111 -33.63 12.34 -0.90
CA GLU A 111 -33.76 10.97 -1.41
C GLU A 111 -33.51 9.92 -0.31
N ASP A 112 -34.29 8.84 -0.35
CA ASP A 112 -34.15 7.73 0.57
C ASP A 112 -33.24 6.65 -0.02
N VAL A 113 -32.21 6.27 0.75
CA VAL A 113 -31.22 5.24 0.39
C VAL A 113 -31.46 4.00 1.25
N PHE A 114 -31.56 2.84 0.61
CA PHE A 114 -31.78 1.57 1.31
C PHE A 114 -30.51 1.13 2.05
N VAL A 115 -30.62 0.69 3.31
CA VAL A 115 -29.50 0.15 4.09
C VAL A 115 -29.80 -1.24 4.62
N HIS A 116 -28.81 -2.14 4.52
CA HIS A 116 -28.88 -3.49 5.07
C HIS A 116 -27.84 -3.67 6.19
N PHE A 117 -28.12 -4.50 7.19
CA PHE A 117 -27.23 -4.69 8.35
C PHE A 117 -25.80 -5.13 7.98
N ARG A 118 -25.65 -5.79 6.82
CA ARG A 118 -24.34 -6.23 6.30
C ARG A 118 -23.44 -5.06 5.91
N ALA A 119 -24.03 -3.95 5.43
CA ALA A 119 -23.30 -2.76 5.03
C ALA A 119 -22.77 -1.95 6.23
N ILE A 120 -23.32 -2.15 7.43
CA ILE A 120 -22.90 -1.40 8.62
C ILE A 120 -21.54 -1.93 9.12
N ARG A 121 -20.57 -1.04 9.29
CA ARG A 121 -19.27 -1.32 9.90
C ARG A 121 -19.42 -1.59 11.40
N GLY A 122 -18.72 -2.60 11.91
CA GLY A 122 -18.70 -2.95 13.33
C GLY A 122 -18.65 -4.45 13.60
N ARG A 123 -18.39 -4.81 14.85
CA ARG A 123 -18.43 -6.20 15.36
C ARG A 123 -19.66 -6.38 16.26
N GLY A 124 -20.33 -7.53 16.16
CA GLY A 124 -21.53 -7.84 16.95
C GLY A 124 -22.84 -7.46 16.25
N HIS A 125 -23.85 -7.07 17.03
CA HIS A 125 -25.15 -6.64 16.51
C HIS A 125 -25.02 -5.27 15.85
N ARG A 126 -25.24 -5.22 14.53
CA ARG A 126 -25.13 -4.02 13.71
C ARG A 126 -26.52 -3.39 13.57
N THR A 127 -26.74 -2.30 14.28
CA THR A 127 -28.04 -1.61 14.35
C THR A 127 -27.84 -0.11 14.16
N LEU A 128 -28.86 0.56 13.62
CA LEU A 128 -28.93 2.02 13.53
C LEU A 128 -30.13 2.52 14.34
N ALA A 129 -29.96 3.65 15.01
CA ALA A 129 -31.05 4.35 15.67
C ALA A 129 -31.69 5.36 14.70
N GLU A 130 -32.99 5.60 14.85
CA GLU A 130 -33.69 6.65 14.12
C GLU A 130 -33.11 8.03 14.50
N GLY A 131 -32.95 8.91 13.51
CA GLY A 131 -32.33 10.23 13.66
C GLY A 131 -30.81 10.21 13.77
N GLN A 132 -30.18 9.05 13.65
CA GLN A 132 -28.73 8.93 13.77
C GLN A 132 -28.03 9.39 12.50
N LYS A 133 -26.99 10.23 12.63
CA LYS A 133 -26.14 10.60 11.50
C LYS A 133 -25.17 9.49 11.15
N VAL A 134 -25.07 9.19 9.87
CA VAL A 134 -24.23 8.13 9.33
C VAL A 134 -23.47 8.60 8.11
N ARG A 135 -22.30 8.02 7.89
CA ARG A 135 -21.46 8.17 6.71
C ARG A 135 -21.49 6.87 5.91
N TYR A 136 -21.72 6.92 4.60
CA TYR A 136 -21.87 5.73 3.75
C TYR A 136 -21.59 6.01 2.27
N HIS A 137 -21.27 4.97 1.50
CA HIS A 137 -21.19 5.07 0.05
C HIS A 137 -22.55 4.79 -0.58
N VAL A 138 -22.92 5.55 -1.61
CA VAL A 138 -24.13 5.31 -2.40
C VAL A 138 -23.78 4.42 -3.59
N ILE A 139 -24.47 3.28 -3.71
CA ILE A 139 -24.34 2.36 -4.83
C ILE A 139 -25.69 2.23 -5.53
N GLN A 140 -25.69 2.35 -6.86
CA GLN A 140 -26.88 2.08 -7.67
C GLN A 140 -26.99 0.58 -7.96
N ASN A 141 -28.07 -0.05 -7.50
CA ASN A 141 -28.38 -1.46 -7.78
C ASN A 141 -29.66 -1.58 -8.60
N GLU A 142 -30.01 -2.81 -9.04
CA GLU A 142 -31.26 -3.11 -9.75
C GLU A 142 -32.53 -2.68 -8.99
N ARG A 143 -32.42 -2.53 -7.66
CA ARG A 143 -33.52 -2.15 -6.75
C ARG A 143 -33.50 -0.67 -6.36
N GLY A 144 -32.60 0.13 -6.92
CA GLY A 144 -32.42 1.55 -6.59
C GLY A 144 -31.16 1.82 -5.77
N LEU A 145 -31.13 2.98 -5.11
CA LEU A 145 -30.00 3.46 -4.32
C LEU A 145 -29.85 2.62 -3.04
N GLN A 146 -28.64 2.14 -2.80
CA GLN A 146 -28.27 1.36 -1.63
C GLN A 146 -27.03 1.94 -0.96
N ALA A 147 -27.05 1.98 0.37
CA ALA A 147 -25.92 2.37 1.20
C ALA A 147 -25.00 1.17 1.41
N ASP A 148 -23.72 1.38 1.15
CA ASP A 148 -22.64 0.47 1.52
C ASP A 148 -21.69 1.12 2.51
N ASP A 149 -20.94 0.30 3.24
CA ASP A 149 -19.87 0.75 4.12
C ASP A 149 -20.29 1.77 5.20
N VAL A 150 -21.47 1.57 5.79
CA VAL A 150 -22.13 2.53 6.69
C VAL A 150 -21.42 2.61 8.04
N THR A 151 -21.09 3.81 8.48
CA THR A 151 -20.47 4.10 9.78
C THR A 151 -21.23 5.20 10.51
N VAL A 152 -21.47 5.02 11.81
CA VAL A 152 -22.09 6.06 12.65
C VAL A 152 -21.12 7.22 12.87
N ILE A 153 -21.60 8.44 12.64
CA ILE A 153 -20.89 9.66 13.03
C ILE A 153 -21.35 9.98 14.45
N THR A 154 -20.44 9.83 15.42
CA THR A 154 -20.71 10.16 16.84
C THR A 154 -20.67 11.67 17.04
#